data_AF-A0A9D7JRB0-F1
#
_entry.id   AF-A0A9D7JRB0-F1
#
_cell.length_a   1.000
_cell.length_b   1.000
_cell.length_c   1.000
_cell.angle_alpha   90.00
_cell.angle_beta   90.00
_cell.angle_gamma   90.00
#
_symmetry.space_group_name_H-M   'P 1'
#
loop_
_entity.id
_entity.type
_entity.pdbx_description
1 polymer ?
#
loop_
_entity_poly.entity_id
_entity_poly.type
_entity_poly.pdbx_seq_one_letter_code
_entity_poly.pdbx_strand_id
1 'polypeptide(L)'
;MDLIQCPDQEKGLEILNHLYNHEYKILHVAGHGTISEKNINETGIVLDNGMYITPGMLRNMSKLPEFVFVNCCYSGTVEPGKEKLYQQRYGFAANVGTQLISMGVHAVVVAGWPVNDDAALLFSKTFYDLMLAGKTFGDAVRQAREACWDKYEYANNTWGAYQCYGDQWYRMVSSQNDRKTSKNYFTRDQVAIDLYNLHSETRDRMIIPEALENKLNDILKNAESSQFIDSSILEMKANILSELNLIDKAIVSYEYLRALNYSDFSVKSLEQSCNLRMKHLLIKVMADKSIKPQIIESEIDHILKDLDLLIRIGTTPERLSILGSAHKKIAMIYESFYQTPAKQKLIKNHLTQALKYYTQACKAIDPKNLNELNYPITNILTIHAIISKVKSIQLHEEKPKLIKNIFLEIKRDLMNSTEQNIDFWQDVNLVNILQSELFYASEKELDSIKSDIVRLYSHAWTLSGTYRQKQTKLEHLDFLQMGVRVIERPAKWKKQLKDVLEALSAELRILK
;
A
#
# COMPACT_ATOMS: atom_id res chain seq x y z
N MET A 1 -16.30 -19.58 0.44
CA MET A 1 -16.12 -19.29 -1.00
C MET A 1 -17.45 -18.71 -1.42
N ASP A 2 -17.49 -17.40 -1.69
CA ASP A 2 -18.74 -16.75 -2.07
C ASP A 2 -19.07 -17.17 -3.51
N LEU A 3 -20.00 -18.10 -3.62
CA LEU A 3 -20.50 -18.61 -4.89
C LEU A 3 -21.59 -17.64 -5.34
N ILE A 4 -21.21 -16.63 -6.13
CA ILE A 4 -22.19 -15.77 -6.79
C ILE A 4 -22.68 -16.55 -8.01
N GLN A 5 -23.79 -17.26 -7.84
CA GLN A 5 -24.51 -17.91 -8.91
C GLN A 5 -25.36 -16.85 -9.60
N CYS A 6 -24.91 -16.38 -10.76
CA CYS A 6 -25.68 -15.47 -11.60
C CYS A 6 -26.89 -16.26 -12.16
N PRO A 7 -28.14 -15.93 -11.79
CA PRO A 7 -29.32 -16.67 -12.24
C PRO A 7 -29.55 -16.47 -13.74
N ASP A 8 -30.24 -17.40 -14.40
CA ASP A 8 -30.62 -17.37 -15.83
C ASP A 8 -31.50 -16.16 -16.26
N GLN A 9 -31.65 -15.13 -15.42
CA GLN A 9 -32.51 -13.95 -15.64
C GLN A 9 -31.79 -12.60 -15.57
N GLU A 10 -30.47 -12.54 -15.30
CA GLU A 10 -29.73 -11.26 -15.34
C GLU A 10 -29.45 -10.82 -16.79
N LYS A 11 -29.70 -9.55 -17.09
CA LYS A 11 -29.43 -8.98 -18.42
C LYS A 11 -27.92 -8.93 -18.59
N GLY A 12 -27.36 -9.41 -19.71
CA GLY A 12 -25.90 -9.56 -19.85
C GLY A 12 -25.02 -8.30 -19.62
N LEU A 13 -25.59 -7.10 -19.51
CA LEU A 13 -24.94 -5.88 -19.04
C LEU A 13 -24.57 -5.94 -17.55
N GLU A 14 -25.40 -6.57 -16.72
CA GLU A 14 -25.16 -6.80 -15.29
C GLU A 14 -23.98 -7.76 -15.09
N ILE A 15 -23.93 -8.85 -15.88
CA ILE A 15 -22.81 -9.79 -15.90
C ILE A 15 -21.49 -9.08 -16.24
N LEU A 16 -21.50 -8.24 -17.28
CA LEU A 16 -20.32 -7.47 -17.65
C LEU A 16 -19.91 -6.46 -16.57
N ASN A 17 -20.87 -5.74 -15.98
CA ASN A 17 -20.59 -4.84 -14.86
C ASN A 17 -19.99 -5.60 -13.67
N HIS A 18 -20.47 -6.79 -13.36
CA HIS A 18 -19.91 -7.61 -12.29
C HIS A 18 -18.50 -8.09 -12.61
N LEU A 19 -18.21 -8.47 -13.85
CA LEU A 19 -16.87 -8.87 -14.29
C LEU A 19 -15.86 -7.71 -14.23
N TYR A 20 -16.27 -6.47 -14.50
CA TYR A 20 -15.37 -5.31 -14.45
C TYR A 20 -15.17 -4.73 -13.04
N ASN A 21 -16.17 -4.84 -12.16
CA ASN A 21 -16.16 -4.18 -10.86
C ASN A 21 -15.74 -5.08 -9.69
N HIS A 22 -15.54 -6.38 -9.91
CA HIS A 22 -15.16 -7.33 -8.86
C HIS A 22 -13.97 -8.20 -9.26
N GLU A 23 -13.18 -8.58 -8.26
CA GLU A 23 -12.06 -9.50 -8.43
C GLU A 23 -12.51 -10.94 -8.16
N TYR A 24 -12.39 -11.80 -9.16
CA TYR A 24 -12.71 -13.23 -9.02
C TYR A 24 -11.44 -14.07 -9.06
N LYS A 25 -11.28 -14.98 -8.10
CA LYS A 25 -10.19 -15.98 -8.14
C LYS A 25 -10.46 -17.07 -9.19
N ILE A 26 -11.74 -17.44 -9.34
CA ILE A 26 -12.21 -18.52 -10.21
C ILE A 26 -13.35 -17.97 -11.06
N LEU A 27 -13.29 -18.20 -12.36
CA LEU A 27 -14.38 -17.92 -13.29
C LEU A 27 -14.88 -19.25 -13.88
N HIS A 28 -16.13 -19.63 -13.58
CA HIS A 28 -16.79 -20.77 -14.23
C HIS A 28 -17.88 -20.23 -15.16
N VAL A 29 -17.88 -20.67 -16.42
CA VAL A 29 -18.88 -20.28 -17.39
C VAL A 29 -19.49 -21.52 -18.00
N ALA A 30 -20.82 -21.64 -17.90
CA ALA A 30 -21.60 -22.70 -18.53
C ALA A 30 -22.64 -22.04 -19.46
N GLY A 31 -22.69 -22.44 -20.73
CA GLY A 31 -23.58 -21.80 -21.70
C GLY A 31 -23.24 -22.13 -23.14
N HIS A 32 -23.71 -21.30 -24.08
CA HIS A 32 -23.44 -21.50 -25.50
C HIS A 32 -22.20 -20.69 -25.95
N GLY A 33 -21.38 -21.30 -26.80
CA GLY A 33 -20.26 -20.63 -27.47
C GLY A 33 -20.56 -20.37 -28.94
N THR A 34 -20.01 -19.28 -29.50
CA THR A 34 -20.11 -18.98 -30.94
C THR A 34 -18.74 -18.66 -31.55
N ILE A 35 -18.61 -18.92 -32.86
CA ILE A 35 -17.43 -18.61 -33.67
C ILE A 35 -17.92 -17.91 -34.94
N SER A 36 -17.49 -16.68 -35.17
CA SER A 36 -17.84 -15.90 -36.36
C SER A 36 -16.61 -15.77 -37.26
N GLU A 37 -16.68 -16.29 -38.49
CA GLU A 37 -15.62 -16.11 -39.51
C GLU A 37 -15.56 -14.67 -40.04
N LYS A 38 -16.61 -13.86 -39.79
CA LYS A 38 -16.75 -12.50 -40.33
C LYS A 38 -16.35 -11.41 -39.33
N ASN A 39 -16.49 -11.65 -38.03
CA ASN A 39 -16.22 -10.66 -36.99
C ASN A 39 -15.62 -11.31 -35.73
N ILE A 40 -14.37 -10.97 -35.39
CA ILE A 40 -13.68 -11.50 -34.22
C ILE A 40 -14.36 -11.11 -32.89
N ASN A 41 -15.09 -10.00 -32.86
CA ASN A 41 -15.82 -9.52 -31.68
C ASN A 41 -17.12 -10.30 -31.42
N GLU A 42 -17.54 -11.14 -32.37
CA GLU A 42 -18.66 -12.08 -32.23
C GLU A 42 -18.16 -13.50 -31.95
N THR A 43 -16.87 -13.67 -31.62
CA THR A 43 -16.27 -14.95 -31.26
C THR A 43 -16.01 -14.96 -29.76
N GLY A 44 -16.79 -15.75 -29.01
CA GLY A 44 -16.79 -15.73 -27.55
C GLY A 44 -17.93 -16.53 -26.93
N ILE A 45 -18.11 -16.36 -25.63
CA ILE A 45 -19.22 -16.99 -24.90
C ILE A 45 -20.46 -16.11 -25.04
N VAL A 46 -21.58 -16.71 -25.47
CA VAL A 46 -22.83 -16.00 -25.72
C VAL A 46 -23.47 -15.58 -24.40
N LEU A 47 -23.83 -14.30 -24.31
CA LEU A 47 -24.73 -13.75 -23.30
C LEU A 47 -26.07 -13.36 -23.95
N ASP A 48 -27.06 -13.00 -23.14
CA ASP A 48 -28.34 -12.48 -23.63
C ASP A 48 -28.20 -11.19 -24.46
N ASN A 49 -29.18 -10.97 -25.36
CA ASN A 49 -29.30 -9.78 -26.24
C ASN A 49 -28.15 -9.56 -27.24
N GLY A 50 -27.48 -10.62 -27.69
CA GLY A 50 -26.44 -10.53 -28.72
C GLY A 50 -25.10 -10.00 -28.22
N MET A 51 -24.87 -10.06 -26.90
CA MET A 51 -23.58 -9.75 -26.28
C MET A 51 -22.71 -11.01 -26.15
N TYR A 52 -21.39 -10.83 -26.11
CA TYR A 52 -20.44 -11.92 -26.00
C TYR A 52 -19.36 -11.58 -24.98
N ILE A 53 -18.97 -12.54 -24.14
CA ILE A 53 -17.71 -12.45 -23.41
C ILE A 53 -16.60 -12.81 -24.39
N THR A 54 -15.87 -11.79 -24.84
CA THR A 54 -14.74 -11.95 -25.76
C THR A 54 -13.41 -11.93 -25.02
N PRO A 55 -12.34 -12.53 -25.59
CA PRO A 55 -10.99 -12.39 -25.04
C PRO A 55 -10.50 -10.93 -24.95
N GLY A 56 -11.02 -10.04 -25.82
CA GLY A 56 -10.73 -8.61 -25.75
C GLY A 56 -11.32 -7.95 -24.49
N MET A 57 -12.50 -8.38 -24.05
CA MET A 57 -13.13 -7.90 -22.82
C MET A 57 -12.38 -8.37 -21.57
N LEU A 58 -11.96 -9.63 -21.54
CA LEU A 58 -11.19 -10.17 -20.41
C LEU A 58 -9.85 -9.44 -20.22
N ARG A 59 -9.21 -8.97 -21.31
CA ARG A 59 -8.00 -8.13 -21.22
C ARG A 59 -8.19 -6.79 -20.53
N ASN A 60 -9.41 -6.26 -20.54
CA ASN A 60 -9.73 -4.97 -19.94
C ASN A 60 -10.20 -5.09 -18.48
N MET A 61 -10.21 -6.31 -17.91
CA MET A 61 -10.48 -6.50 -16.49
C MET A 61 -9.32 -5.93 -15.66
N SER A 62 -9.66 -5.28 -14.55
CA SER A 62 -8.68 -4.74 -13.60
C SER A 62 -7.78 -5.82 -13.01
N LYS A 63 -8.31 -7.03 -12.84
CA LYS A 63 -7.58 -8.22 -12.41
C LYS A 63 -8.13 -9.47 -13.08
N LEU A 64 -7.24 -10.27 -13.65
CA LEU A 64 -7.61 -11.53 -14.29
C LEU A 64 -7.84 -12.63 -13.25
N PRO A 65 -8.77 -13.58 -13.49
CA PRO A 65 -8.94 -14.74 -12.63
C PRO A 65 -7.71 -15.65 -12.67
N GLU A 66 -7.43 -16.31 -11.55
CA GLU A 66 -6.35 -17.29 -11.48
C GLU A 66 -6.70 -18.57 -12.26
N PHE A 67 -7.97 -18.95 -12.26
CA PHE A 67 -8.47 -20.15 -12.93
C PHE A 67 -9.76 -19.89 -13.70
N VAL A 68 -9.87 -20.43 -14.91
CA VAL A 68 -11.05 -20.32 -15.76
C VAL A 68 -11.56 -21.70 -16.20
N PHE A 69 -12.85 -21.96 -16.00
CA PHE A 69 -13.54 -23.15 -16.49
C PHE A 69 -14.61 -22.73 -17.49
N VAL A 70 -14.48 -23.19 -18.74
CA VAL A 70 -15.42 -22.89 -19.84
C VAL A 70 -16.12 -24.18 -20.26
N ASN A 71 -17.30 -24.38 -19.70
CA ASN A 71 -18.21 -25.47 -20.02
C ASN A 71 -19.23 -25.05 -21.09
N CYS A 72 -18.76 -24.69 -22.29
CA CYS A 72 -19.62 -24.20 -23.35
C CYS A 72 -19.71 -25.17 -24.54
N CYS A 73 -20.93 -25.59 -24.88
CA CYS A 73 -21.21 -26.37 -26.08
C CYS A 73 -21.39 -25.44 -27.28
N TYR A 74 -20.68 -25.69 -28.39
CA TYR A 74 -20.95 -25.00 -29.66
C TYR A 74 -22.20 -25.61 -30.32
N SER A 75 -23.34 -24.95 -30.16
CA SER A 75 -24.57 -25.26 -30.90
C SER A 75 -24.43 -24.80 -32.35
N GLY A 76 -23.68 -25.55 -33.14
CA GLY A 76 -23.83 -25.56 -34.60
C GLY A 76 -24.57 -26.83 -34.98
N THR A 77 -25.82 -26.70 -35.41
CA THR A 77 -26.62 -27.77 -36.01
C THR A 77 -25.77 -28.59 -36.98
N VAL A 78 -25.73 -29.90 -36.77
CA VAL A 78 -24.95 -30.83 -37.58
C VAL A 78 -25.67 -30.99 -38.92
N GLU A 79 -25.32 -30.15 -39.90
CA GLU A 79 -25.66 -30.42 -41.30
C GLU A 79 -24.62 -31.39 -41.89
N PRO A 80 -25.03 -32.45 -42.60
CA PRO A 80 -24.10 -33.34 -43.29
C PRO A 80 -23.34 -32.54 -44.36
N GLY A 81 -22.01 -32.42 -44.24
CA GLY A 81 -21.15 -31.76 -45.23
C GLY A 81 -20.23 -30.64 -44.72
N LYS A 82 -20.22 -30.30 -43.42
CA LYS A 82 -19.35 -29.24 -42.85
C LYS A 82 -18.18 -29.78 -42.01
N GLU A 83 -17.36 -30.64 -42.60
CA GLU A 83 -16.16 -31.21 -41.97
C GLU A 83 -15.11 -30.13 -41.60
N LYS A 84 -15.08 -29.01 -42.34
CA LYS A 84 -14.25 -27.83 -42.03
C LYS A 84 -14.62 -27.13 -40.71
N LEU A 85 -15.90 -27.11 -40.33
CA LEU A 85 -16.33 -26.51 -39.06
C LEU A 85 -15.87 -27.33 -37.84
N TYR A 86 -15.73 -28.65 -37.98
CA TYR A 86 -15.20 -29.50 -36.91
C TYR A 86 -13.72 -29.22 -36.64
N GLN A 87 -12.92 -28.96 -37.68
CA GLN A 87 -11.51 -28.57 -37.52
C GLN A 87 -11.35 -27.20 -36.83
N GLN A 88 -12.28 -26.27 -37.08
CA GLN A 88 -12.28 -24.94 -36.46
C GLN A 88 -12.68 -24.94 -34.97
N ARG A 89 -13.48 -25.94 -34.52
CA ARG A 89 -13.88 -26.08 -33.10
C ARG A 89 -12.70 -26.34 -32.17
N TYR A 90 -11.78 -27.23 -32.56
CA TYR A 90 -10.51 -27.43 -31.85
C TYR A 90 -9.67 -26.15 -31.82
N GLY A 91 -9.72 -25.37 -32.90
CA GLY A 91 -9.07 -24.06 -33.01
C GLY A 91 -9.59 -23.05 -31.99
N PHE A 92 -10.88 -23.04 -31.66
CA PHE A 92 -11.41 -22.12 -30.64
C PHE A 92 -10.95 -22.47 -29.23
N ALA A 93 -11.09 -23.72 -28.79
CA ALA A 93 -10.68 -24.12 -27.44
C ALA A 93 -9.17 -23.93 -27.25
N ALA A 94 -8.38 -24.21 -28.30
CA ALA A 94 -6.97 -23.86 -28.35
C ALA A 94 -6.74 -22.34 -28.31
N ASN A 95 -7.48 -21.54 -29.08
CA ASN A 95 -7.32 -20.08 -29.13
C ASN A 95 -7.72 -19.41 -27.81
N VAL A 96 -8.85 -19.79 -27.20
CA VAL A 96 -9.30 -19.24 -25.91
C VAL A 96 -8.41 -19.70 -24.78
N GLY A 97 -8.08 -21.00 -24.72
CA GLY A 97 -7.17 -21.53 -23.71
C GLY A 97 -5.80 -20.87 -23.75
N THR A 98 -5.16 -20.80 -24.93
CA THR A 98 -3.84 -20.17 -25.08
C THR A 98 -3.87 -18.66 -24.87
N GLN A 99 -4.94 -17.98 -25.26
CA GLN A 99 -5.09 -16.55 -25.01
C GLN A 99 -5.20 -16.26 -23.50
N LEU A 100 -6.01 -17.01 -22.77
CA LEU A 100 -6.14 -16.85 -21.32
C LEU A 100 -4.82 -17.14 -20.58
N ILE A 101 -4.10 -18.20 -20.98
CA ILE A 101 -2.77 -18.49 -20.43
C ILE A 101 -1.77 -17.37 -20.75
N SER A 102 -1.75 -16.86 -21.98
CA SER A 102 -0.84 -15.75 -22.34
C SER A 102 -1.19 -14.42 -21.66
N MET A 103 -2.43 -14.25 -21.20
CA MET A 103 -2.85 -13.12 -20.36
C MET A 103 -2.44 -13.27 -18.89
N GLY A 104 -2.03 -14.47 -18.45
CA GLY A 104 -1.56 -14.73 -17.08
C GLY A 104 -2.52 -15.55 -16.20
N VAL A 105 -3.55 -16.17 -16.77
CA VAL A 105 -4.36 -17.17 -16.04
C VAL A 105 -3.49 -18.40 -15.74
N HIS A 106 -3.52 -18.92 -14.51
CA HIS A 106 -2.65 -20.02 -14.09
C HIS A 106 -3.07 -21.37 -14.66
N ALA A 107 -4.38 -21.62 -14.76
CA ALA A 107 -4.92 -22.84 -15.35
C ALA A 107 -6.31 -22.62 -15.98
N VAL A 108 -6.60 -23.34 -17.06
CA VAL A 108 -7.83 -23.22 -17.85
C VAL A 108 -8.35 -24.60 -18.23
N VAL A 109 -9.67 -24.82 -18.10
CA VAL A 109 -10.38 -25.98 -18.66
C VAL A 109 -11.39 -25.48 -19.69
N VAL A 110 -11.37 -26.02 -20.91
CA VAL A 110 -12.31 -25.64 -21.99
C VAL A 110 -12.83 -26.89 -22.69
N ALA A 111 -14.15 -26.97 -22.92
CA ALA A 111 -14.73 -28.02 -23.78
C ALA A 111 -14.37 -27.77 -25.26
N GLY A 112 -13.69 -28.73 -25.90
CA GLY A 112 -13.27 -28.66 -27.30
C GLY A 112 -14.34 -29.07 -28.31
N TRP A 113 -15.38 -29.78 -27.87
CA TRP A 113 -16.52 -30.22 -28.69
C TRP A 113 -17.77 -30.39 -27.82
N PRO A 114 -18.98 -30.63 -28.40
CA PRO A 114 -20.20 -30.78 -27.63
C PRO A 114 -20.09 -31.87 -26.56
N VAL A 115 -20.48 -31.53 -25.33
CA VAL A 115 -20.49 -32.43 -24.18
C VAL A 115 -21.92 -32.79 -23.79
N ASN A 116 -22.09 -33.96 -23.18
CA ASN A 116 -23.35 -34.38 -22.60
C ASN A 116 -23.47 -33.80 -21.17
N ASP A 117 -24.64 -33.24 -20.84
CA ASP A 117 -24.84 -32.49 -19.60
C ASP A 117 -24.57 -33.31 -18.34
N ASP A 118 -25.03 -34.57 -18.27
CA ASP A 118 -24.83 -35.44 -17.12
C ASP A 118 -23.36 -35.84 -16.91
N ALA A 119 -22.60 -35.97 -18.00
CA ALA A 119 -21.16 -36.22 -17.95
C ALA A 119 -20.34 -34.96 -17.66
N ALA A 120 -20.77 -33.80 -18.19
CA ALA A 120 -20.17 -32.50 -17.92
C ALA A 120 -20.32 -32.11 -16.44
N LEU A 121 -21.50 -32.39 -15.86
CA LEU A 121 -21.78 -32.18 -14.44
C LEU A 121 -20.91 -33.08 -13.56
N LEU A 122 -20.78 -34.37 -13.90
CA LEU A 122 -19.93 -35.30 -13.15
C LEU A 122 -18.46 -34.87 -13.19
N PHE A 123 -17.96 -34.50 -14.38
CA PHE A 123 -16.60 -34.02 -14.56
C PHE A 123 -16.35 -32.79 -13.69
N SER A 124 -17.20 -31.77 -13.82
CA SER A 124 -17.04 -30.49 -13.12
C SER A 124 -17.10 -30.68 -11.61
N LYS A 125 -18.06 -31.48 -11.11
CA LYS A 125 -18.19 -31.75 -9.67
C LYS A 125 -16.96 -32.46 -9.11
N THR A 126 -16.53 -33.54 -9.75
CA THR A 126 -15.34 -34.31 -9.34
C THR A 126 -14.08 -33.44 -9.37
N PHE A 127 -13.93 -32.62 -10.41
CA PHE A 127 -12.83 -31.69 -10.56
C PHE A 127 -12.79 -30.66 -9.40
N TYR A 128 -13.90 -29.97 -9.13
CA TYR A 128 -13.94 -28.97 -8.07
C TYR A 128 -13.78 -29.57 -6.68
N ASP A 129 -14.39 -30.73 -6.40
CA ASP A 129 -14.22 -31.42 -5.11
C ASP A 129 -12.73 -31.68 -4.83
N LEU A 130 -11.97 -32.13 -5.83
CA LEU A 130 -10.54 -32.39 -5.71
C LEU A 130 -9.70 -31.10 -5.59
N MET A 131 -10.00 -30.09 -6.40
CA MET A 131 -9.27 -28.81 -6.36
C MET A 131 -9.50 -28.05 -5.05
N LEU A 132 -10.72 -28.10 -4.51
CA LEU A 132 -11.08 -27.52 -3.22
C LEU A 132 -10.52 -28.34 -2.05
N ALA A 133 -10.32 -29.65 -2.23
CA ALA A 133 -9.55 -30.48 -1.31
C ALA A 133 -8.02 -30.25 -1.39
N GLY A 134 -7.57 -29.32 -2.23
CA GLY A 134 -6.17 -28.92 -2.35
C GLY A 134 -5.32 -29.85 -3.22
N LYS A 135 -5.92 -30.70 -4.06
CA LYS A 135 -5.18 -31.48 -5.07
C LYS A 135 -4.62 -30.57 -6.17
N THR A 136 -3.63 -31.08 -6.89
CA THR A 136 -3.04 -30.39 -8.04
C THR A 136 -4.01 -30.40 -9.22
N PHE A 137 -3.91 -29.39 -10.08
CA PHE A 137 -4.72 -29.29 -11.29
C PHE A 137 -4.62 -30.55 -12.17
N GLY A 138 -3.42 -31.06 -12.38
CA GLY A 138 -3.21 -32.28 -13.16
C GLY A 138 -3.90 -33.51 -12.57
N ASP A 139 -3.79 -33.71 -11.26
CA ASP A 139 -4.44 -34.85 -10.59
C ASP A 139 -5.97 -34.73 -10.57
N ALA A 140 -6.49 -33.51 -10.42
CA ALA A 140 -7.93 -33.24 -10.45
C ALA A 140 -8.53 -33.52 -11.83
N VAL A 141 -7.85 -33.07 -12.90
CA VAL A 141 -8.28 -33.36 -14.29
C VAL A 141 -8.23 -34.86 -14.58
N ARG A 142 -7.14 -35.55 -14.22
CA ARG A 142 -7.01 -37.00 -14.47
C ARG A 142 -8.17 -37.77 -13.83
N GLN A 143 -8.40 -37.56 -12.54
CA GLN A 143 -9.45 -38.26 -11.80
C GLN A 143 -10.86 -37.88 -12.25
N ALA A 144 -11.10 -36.63 -12.66
CA ALA A 144 -12.38 -36.23 -13.25
C ALA A 144 -12.65 -36.95 -14.58
N ARG A 145 -11.61 -37.18 -15.40
CA ARG A 145 -11.74 -37.98 -16.63
C ARG A 145 -11.99 -39.46 -16.32
N GLU A 146 -11.26 -40.04 -15.38
CA GLU A 146 -11.44 -41.42 -14.92
C GLU A 146 -12.88 -41.64 -14.42
N ALA A 147 -13.41 -40.76 -13.56
CA ALA A 147 -14.77 -40.85 -13.07
C ALA A 147 -15.83 -40.81 -14.19
N CYS A 148 -15.62 -39.99 -15.23
CA CYS A 148 -16.51 -39.97 -16.39
C CYS A 148 -16.38 -41.21 -17.26
N TRP A 149 -15.15 -41.73 -17.45
CA TRP A 149 -14.92 -42.97 -18.18
C TRP A 149 -15.55 -44.18 -17.48
N ASP A 150 -15.35 -44.31 -16.17
CA ASP A 150 -15.87 -45.43 -15.40
C ASP A 150 -17.40 -45.46 -15.36
N LYS A 151 -18.05 -44.29 -15.43
CA LYS A 151 -19.52 -44.20 -15.39
C LYS A 151 -20.17 -44.39 -16.77
N TYR A 152 -19.60 -43.84 -17.82
CA TYR A 152 -20.25 -43.77 -19.14
C TYR A 152 -19.52 -44.54 -20.25
N GLU A 153 -18.29 -44.98 -20.02
CA GLU A 153 -17.46 -45.79 -20.92
C GLU A 153 -17.50 -45.31 -22.39
N TYR A 154 -17.76 -46.22 -23.33
CA TYR A 154 -17.85 -45.95 -24.76
C TYR A 154 -19.12 -45.20 -25.17
N ALA A 155 -20.12 -45.08 -24.29
CA ALA A 155 -21.38 -44.42 -24.62
C ALA A 155 -21.24 -42.89 -24.66
N ASN A 156 -20.16 -42.32 -24.12
CA ASN A 156 -19.99 -40.88 -24.00
C ASN A 156 -18.52 -40.44 -24.05
N ASN A 157 -18.17 -39.58 -25.01
CA ASN A 157 -16.81 -39.07 -25.20
C ASN A 157 -16.52 -37.74 -24.46
N THR A 158 -17.41 -37.28 -23.58
CA THR A 158 -17.28 -36.02 -22.83
C THR A 158 -16.00 -35.94 -22.00
N TRP A 159 -15.52 -37.07 -21.45
CA TRP A 159 -14.27 -37.13 -20.69
C TRP A 159 -13.07 -36.60 -21.51
N GLY A 160 -13.07 -36.86 -22.82
CA GLY A 160 -12.01 -36.42 -23.73
C GLY A 160 -12.17 -34.97 -24.19
N ALA A 161 -13.38 -34.41 -24.07
CA ALA A 161 -13.73 -33.10 -24.62
C ALA A 161 -13.00 -31.95 -23.92
N TYR A 162 -12.73 -32.09 -22.61
CA TYR A 162 -12.11 -31.04 -21.84
C TYR A 162 -10.61 -30.90 -22.14
N GLN A 163 -10.25 -29.84 -22.84
CA GLN A 163 -8.87 -29.41 -23.06
C GLN A 163 -8.40 -28.59 -21.86
N CYS A 164 -7.22 -28.91 -21.32
CA CYS A 164 -6.71 -28.35 -20.08
C CYS A 164 -5.34 -27.69 -20.33
N TYR A 165 -5.18 -26.43 -19.94
CA TYR A 165 -3.99 -25.62 -20.17
C TYR A 165 -3.49 -25.01 -18.85
N GLY A 166 -2.19 -24.78 -18.72
CA GLY A 166 -1.58 -24.08 -17.58
C GLY A 166 -0.68 -24.98 -16.71
N ASP A 167 -0.46 -24.55 -15.47
CA ASP A 167 0.43 -25.25 -14.54
C ASP A 167 -0.24 -26.49 -13.94
N GLN A 168 0.30 -27.68 -14.24
CA GLN A 168 -0.18 -28.95 -13.70
C GLN A 168 -0.11 -29.02 -12.16
N TRP A 169 0.74 -28.22 -11.53
CA TRP A 169 0.93 -28.15 -10.08
C TRP A 169 0.05 -27.10 -9.39
N TYR A 170 -0.74 -26.32 -10.15
CA TYR A 170 -1.65 -25.32 -9.62
C TYR A 170 -2.62 -25.92 -8.59
N ARG A 171 -2.87 -25.20 -7.48
CA ARG A 171 -3.80 -25.57 -6.41
C ARG A 171 -4.70 -24.39 -6.06
N MET A 172 -6.02 -24.62 -5.98
CA MET A 172 -6.98 -23.56 -5.60
C MET A 172 -6.88 -23.21 -4.11
N VAL A 173 -6.57 -24.19 -3.27
CA VAL A 173 -6.43 -24.03 -1.83
C VAL A 173 -4.97 -24.28 -1.45
N SER A 174 -4.31 -23.24 -0.96
CA SER A 174 -3.10 -23.40 -0.15
C SER A 174 -3.55 -24.05 1.16
N SER A 175 -3.15 -25.30 1.39
CA SER A 175 -3.38 -26.00 2.65
C SER A 175 -2.90 -25.11 3.81
N GLN A 176 -3.80 -24.71 4.72
CA GLN A 176 -3.40 -24.07 5.97
C GLN A 176 -2.51 -25.00 6.82
N ASN A 177 -2.57 -26.32 6.59
CA ASN A 177 -1.69 -27.29 7.24
C ASN A 177 -0.26 -27.29 6.66
N ASP A 178 -0.04 -26.82 5.44
CA ASP A 178 1.31 -26.61 4.88
C ASP A 178 1.97 -25.31 5.37
N ARG A 179 1.26 -24.47 6.14
CA ARG A 179 1.87 -23.33 6.84
C ARG A 179 2.51 -23.72 8.18
N LYS A 180 2.27 -24.93 8.68
CA LYS A 180 2.84 -25.44 9.95
C LYS A 180 4.03 -26.36 9.80
N THR A 181 4.34 -26.82 8.59
CA THR A 181 5.69 -27.31 8.31
C THR A 181 6.60 -26.10 8.24
N SER A 182 7.76 -26.15 8.90
CA SER A 182 8.78 -25.11 8.78
C SER A 182 8.95 -24.81 7.29
N LYS A 183 8.72 -23.55 6.88
CA LYS A 183 9.08 -23.11 5.53
C LYS A 183 10.59 -23.26 5.44
N ASN A 184 11.05 -24.41 4.95
CA ASN A 184 12.46 -24.58 4.65
C ASN A 184 12.72 -23.70 3.43
N TYR A 185 13.44 -22.60 3.65
CA TYR A 185 13.91 -21.79 2.55
C TYR A 185 14.99 -22.58 1.81
N PHE A 186 14.91 -22.56 0.48
CA PHE A 186 15.88 -23.18 -0.43
C PHE A 186 16.76 -22.12 -1.10
N THR A 187 16.27 -20.88 -1.20
CA THR A 187 17.03 -19.75 -1.73
C THR A 187 16.83 -18.50 -0.87
N ARG A 188 17.78 -17.56 -0.96
CA ARG A 188 17.67 -16.24 -0.32
C ARG A 188 16.51 -15.42 -0.88
N ASP A 189 16.24 -15.54 -2.17
CA ASP A 189 15.15 -14.82 -2.84
C ASP A 189 13.78 -15.16 -2.24
N GLN A 190 13.58 -16.40 -1.79
CA GLN A 190 12.34 -16.78 -1.11
C GLN A 190 12.15 -16.03 0.22
N VAL A 191 13.24 -15.84 0.98
CA VAL A 191 13.21 -15.03 2.20
C VAL A 191 12.91 -13.58 1.86
N ALA A 192 13.59 -13.03 0.85
CA ALA A 192 13.40 -11.65 0.41
C ALA A 192 11.96 -11.38 -0.07
N ILE A 193 11.37 -12.31 -0.83
CA ILE A 193 9.98 -12.23 -1.29
C ILE A 193 9.01 -12.28 -0.10
N ASP A 194 9.21 -13.21 0.84
CA ASP A 194 8.36 -13.30 2.03
C ASP A 194 8.43 -12.02 2.89
N LEU A 195 9.63 -11.44 3.04
CA LEU A 195 9.81 -10.16 3.74
C LEU A 195 9.23 -8.98 2.96
N TYR A 196 9.33 -8.96 1.63
CA TYR A 196 8.72 -7.92 0.79
C TYR A 196 7.18 -7.97 0.88
N ASN A 197 6.62 -9.17 0.87
CA ASN A 197 5.19 -9.39 1.08
C ASN A 197 4.78 -8.91 2.47
N LEU A 198 5.53 -9.29 3.51
CA LEU A 198 5.25 -8.83 4.88
C LEU A 198 5.38 -7.31 5.02
N HIS A 199 6.38 -6.69 4.38
CA HIS A 199 6.52 -5.24 4.33
C HIS A 199 5.34 -4.57 3.63
N SER A 200 4.77 -5.21 2.60
CA SER A 200 3.55 -4.73 1.94
C SER A 200 2.33 -4.87 2.87
N GLU A 201 2.24 -5.96 3.63
CA GLU A 201 1.20 -6.19 4.65
C GLU A 201 1.23 -5.15 5.78
N THR A 202 2.35 -4.44 6.05
CA THR A 202 2.36 -3.37 7.09
C THR A 202 1.45 -2.19 6.75
N ARG A 203 0.94 -2.11 5.53
CA ARG A 203 -0.05 -1.11 5.08
C ARG A 203 -1.49 -1.60 5.30
N ASP A 204 -1.69 -2.87 5.60
CA ASP A 204 -3.01 -3.43 5.88
C ASP A 204 -3.45 -3.05 7.30
N ARG A 205 -4.55 -2.30 7.37
CA ARG A 205 -5.13 -1.81 8.62
C ARG A 205 -5.76 -2.90 9.48
N MET A 206 -6.11 -4.06 8.91
CA MET A 206 -6.79 -5.13 9.63
C MET A 206 -5.81 -5.98 10.46
N ILE A 207 -4.50 -5.85 10.22
CA ILE A 207 -3.50 -6.68 10.87
C ILE A 207 -2.77 -5.87 11.95
N ILE A 208 -2.92 -6.30 13.20
CA ILE A 208 -2.24 -5.67 14.34
C ILE A 208 -0.71 -5.84 14.27
N PRO A 209 0.09 -4.89 14.79
CA PRO A 209 1.55 -4.94 14.70
C PRO A 209 2.17 -6.21 15.29
N GLU A 210 1.60 -6.72 16.38
CA GLU A 210 2.07 -7.94 17.05
C GLU A 210 1.97 -9.16 16.13
N ALA A 211 0.90 -9.27 15.33
CA ALA A 211 0.74 -10.38 14.39
C ALA A 211 1.77 -10.31 13.26
N LEU A 212 2.05 -9.09 12.75
CA LEU A 212 3.08 -8.87 11.73
C LEU A 212 4.49 -9.10 12.28
N GLU A 213 4.74 -8.71 13.54
CA GLU A 213 5.99 -9.00 14.23
C GLU A 213 6.21 -10.51 14.43
N ASN A 214 5.16 -11.25 14.82
CA ASN A 214 5.26 -12.70 14.95
C ASN A 214 5.57 -13.37 13.60
N LYS A 215 4.91 -12.94 12.52
CA LYS A 215 5.24 -13.38 11.16
C LYS A 215 6.69 -13.05 10.77
N LEU A 216 7.18 -11.86 11.11
CA LEU A 216 8.57 -11.46 10.87
C LEU A 216 9.53 -12.41 11.59
N ASN A 217 9.28 -12.69 12.87
CA ASN A 217 10.11 -13.58 13.67
C ASN A 217 10.12 -15.01 13.12
N ASP A 218 8.98 -15.52 12.65
CA ASP A 218 8.89 -16.84 12.02
C ASP A 218 9.69 -16.92 10.72
N ILE A 219 9.59 -15.89 9.85
CA ILE A 219 10.38 -15.80 8.61
C ILE A 219 11.88 -15.80 8.94
N LEU A 220 12.31 -14.96 9.89
CA LEU A 220 13.71 -14.84 10.26
C LEU A 220 14.27 -16.12 10.89
N LYS A 221 13.51 -16.78 11.76
CA LYS A 221 13.90 -18.05 12.38
C LYS A 221 14.12 -19.15 11.34
N ASN A 222 13.24 -19.24 10.35
CA ASN A 222 13.37 -20.19 9.25
C ASN A 222 14.56 -19.84 8.34
N ALA A 223 14.78 -18.55 8.06
CA ALA A 223 15.93 -18.09 7.27
C ALA A 223 17.27 -18.33 7.96
N GLU A 224 17.34 -18.14 9.29
CA GLU A 224 18.51 -18.47 10.12
C GLU A 224 18.82 -19.97 10.07
N SER A 225 17.78 -20.81 10.19
CA SER A 225 17.93 -22.27 10.12
C SER A 225 18.47 -22.74 8.76
N SER A 226 18.13 -22.02 7.68
CA SER A 226 18.64 -22.26 6.32
C SER A 226 19.94 -21.50 5.99
N GLN A 227 20.56 -20.77 6.93
CA GLN A 227 21.76 -19.95 6.70
C GLN A 227 21.61 -18.88 5.59
N PHE A 228 20.41 -18.31 5.46
CA PHE A 228 20.07 -17.30 4.44
C PHE A 228 19.87 -15.89 5.01
N ILE A 229 20.56 -15.57 6.11
CA ILE A 229 20.62 -14.20 6.64
C ILE A 229 21.83 -13.48 6.06
N ASP A 230 21.58 -12.33 5.44
CA ASP A 230 22.61 -11.38 5.00
C ASP A 230 22.20 -9.93 5.30
N SER A 231 23.04 -8.98 4.91
CA SER A 231 22.79 -7.55 5.16
C SER A 231 21.49 -7.03 4.54
N SER A 232 21.05 -7.57 3.40
CA SER A 232 19.81 -7.16 2.73
C SER A 232 18.57 -7.64 3.51
N ILE A 233 18.62 -8.86 4.03
CA ILE A 233 17.56 -9.43 4.88
C ILE A 233 17.47 -8.66 6.21
N LEU A 234 18.61 -8.32 6.81
CA LEU A 234 18.68 -7.52 8.03
C LEU A 234 18.18 -6.09 7.82
N GLU A 235 18.47 -5.48 6.67
CA GLU A 235 17.92 -4.19 6.27
C GLU A 235 16.40 -4.24 6.15
N MET A 236 15.86 -5.26 5.47
CA MET A 236 14.41 -5.42 5.33
C MET A 236 13.73 -5.64 6.69
N LYS A 237 14.34 -6.43 7.58
CA LYS A 237 13.89 -6.56 8.99
C LYS A 237 13.78 -5.19 9.68
N ALA A 238 14.84 -4.37 9.59
CA ALA A 238 14.85 -3.05 10.23
C ALA A 238 13.75 -2.13 9.64
N ASN A 239 13.54 -2.18 8.33
CA ASN A 239 12.49 -1.43 7.65
C ASN A 239 11.08 -1.86 8.08
N ILE A 240 10.81 -3.16 8.18
CA ILE A 240 9.52 -3.68 8.65
C ILE A 240 9.26 -3.24 10.10
N LEU A 241 10.24 -3.42 11.00
CA LEU A 241 10.13 -2.99 12.40
C LEU A 241 9.87 -1.48 12.51
N SER A 242 10.52 -0.69 11.65
CA SER A 242 10.28 0.75 11.53
C SER A 242 8.81 1.03 11.15
N GLU A 243 8.28 0.40 10.10
CA GLU A 243 6.89 0.61 9.64
C GLU A 243 5.83 0.17 10.67
N LEU A 244 6.13 -0.86 11.46
CA LEU A 244 5.31 -1.30 12.60
C LEU A 244 5.38 -0.35 13.80
N ASN A 245 6.20 0.71 13.73
CA ASN A 245 6.46 1.65 14.83
C ASN A 245 7.05 0.96 16.09
N LEU A 246 7.81 -0.13 15.91
CA LEU A 246 8.57 -0.81 16.95
C LEU A 246 9.97 -0.17 17.07
N ILE A 247 10.00 1.07 17.55
CA ILE A 247 11.13 1.99 17.45
C ILE A 247 12.42 1.41 18.05
N ASP A 248 12.36 0.85 19.26
CA ASP A 248 13.54 0.29 19.93
C ASP A 248 14.16 -0.86 19.13
N LYS A 249 13.33 -1.80 18.67
CA LYS A 249 13.75 -2.97 17.88
C LYS A 249 14.31 -2.55 16.52
N ALA A 250 13.71 -1.53 15.90
CA ALA A 250 14.17 -0.98 14.63
C ALA A 250 15.56 -0.31 14.78
N ILE A 251 15.76 0.52 15.81
CA ILE A 251 17.06 1.17 16.08
C ILE A 251 18.14 0.12 16.33
N VAL A 252 17.87 -0.88 17.18
CA VAL A 252 18.83 -1.97 17.43
C VAL A 252 19.19 -2.70 16.14
N SER A 253 18.22 -2.93 15.25
CA SER A 253 18.45 -3.59 13.97
C SER A 253 19.29 -2.74 13.02
N TYR A 254 19.03 -1.43 12.93
CA TYR A 254 19.86 -0.52 12.12
C TYR A 254 21.29 -0.38 12.67
N GLU A 255 21.46 -0.29 13.99
CA GLU A 255 22.80 -0.23 14.60
C GLU A 255 23.59 -1.53 14.41
N TYR A 256 22.92 -2.68 14.51
CA TYR A 256 23.53 -3.97 14.19
C TYR A 256 24.01 -4.01 12.73
N LEU A 257 23.16 -3.57 11.79
CA LEU A 257 23.49 -3.50 10.36
C LEU A 257 24.71 -2.60 10.09
N ARG A 258 24.82 -1.46 10.79
CA ARG A 258 25.97 -0.52 10.69
C ARG A 258 27.28 -1.11 11.23
N ALA A 259 27.20 -2.06 12.14
CA ALA A 259 28.37 -2.67 12.79
C ALA A 259 28.94 -3.88 12.02
N LEU A 260 28.30 -4.31 10.94
CA LEU A 260 28.80 -5.42 10.12
C LEU A 260 30.05 -5.00 9.35
N ASN A 261 31.08 -5.86 9.36
CA ASN A 261 32.33 -5.63 8.60
C ASN A 261 32.10 -5.58 7.08
N TYR A 262 31.14 -6.35 6.59
CA TYR A 262 30.77 -6.43 5.18
C TYR A 262 29.25 -6.30 5.08
N SER A 263 28.77 -5.18 4.53
CA SER A 263 27.34 -4.90 4.39
C SER A 263 27.06 -3.92 3.26
N ASP A 264 25.99 -4.17 2.51
CA ASP A 264 25.56 -3.35 1.37
C ASP A 264 24.26 -2.59 1.70
N PHE A 265 24.14 -2.05 2.93
CA PHE A 265 22.93 -1.34 3.34
C PHE A 265 22.77 0.00 2.62
N SER A 266 21.52 0.41 2.39
CA SER A 266 21.26 1.66 1.68
C SER A 266 21.53 2.91 2.53
N VAL A 267 21.87 4.03 1.88
CA VAL A 267 21.90 5.36 2.54
C VAL A 267 20.54 5.70 3.17
N LYS A 268 19.45 5.21 2.58
CA LYS A 268 18.10 5.36 3.12
C LYS A 268 17.96 4.72 4.51
N SER A 269 18.61 3.60 4.78
CA SER A 269 18.62 2.99 6.11
C SER A 269 19.32 3.85 7.15
N LEU A 270 20.40 4.55 6.78
CA LEU A 270 21.05 5.53 7.66
C LEU A 270 20.14 6.74 7.93
N GLU A 271 19.45 7.24 6.90
CA GLU A 271 18.47 8.32 7.01
C GLU A 271 17.35 7.94 8.01
N GLN A 272 16.78 6.73 7.88
CA GLN A 272 15.75 6.24 8.78
C GLN A 272 16.27 6.02 10.20
N SER A 273 17.47 5.47 10.36
CA SER A 273 18.10 5.31 11.68
C SER A 273 18.23 6.64 12.41
N CYS A 274 18.76 7.69 11.75
CA CYS A 274 18.90 9.01 12.35
C CYS A 274 17.54 9.62 12.74
N ASN A 275 16.53 9.50 11.86
CA ASN A 275 15.19 10.01 12.14
C ASN A 275 14.55 9.29 13.35
N LEU A 276 14.68 7.96 13.43
CA LEU A 276 14.17 7.16 14.54
C LEU A 276 14.91 7.43 15.85
N ARG A 277 16.23 7.58 15.83
CA ARG A 277 17.01 7.90 17.05
C ARG A 277 16.60 9.24 17.67
N MET A 278 16.39 10.27 16.85
CA MET A 278 15.90 11.56 17.36
C MET A 278 14.46 11.46 17.89
N LYS A 279 13.62 10.66 17.22
CA LYS A 279 12.25 10.37 17.67
C LYS A 279 12.22 9.62 19.00
N HIS A 280 13.05 8.60 19.14
CA HIS A 280 13.19 7.81 20.37
C HIS A 280 13.65 8.68 21.53
N LEU A 281 14.65 9.55 21.31
CA LEU A 281 15.10 10.50 22.33
C LEU A 281 13.97 11.44 22.80
N LEU A 282 13.17 11.98 21.87
CA LEU A 282 12.00 12.79 22.22
C LEU A 282 11.02 12.02 23.11
N ILE A 283 10.65 10.80 22.73
CA ILE A 283 9.74 9.94 23.50
C ILE A 283 10.30 9.66 24.90
N LYS A 284 11.58 9.30 24.98
CA LYS A 284 12.30 8.99 26.23
C LYS A 284 12.30 10.20 27.18
N VAL A 285 12.60 11.40 26.69
CA VAL A 285 12.60 12.63 27.51
C VAL A 285 11.20 13.05 27.94
N MET A 286 10.19 12.86 27.07
CA MET A 286 8.79 13.15 27.43
C MET A 286 8.27 12.19 28.51
N ALA A 287 8.70 10.93 28.49
CA ALA A 287 8.33 9.92 29.47
C ALA A 287 9.08 10.06 30.81
N ASP A 288 10.38 10.36 30.77
CA ASP A 288 11.23 10.47 31.95
C ASP A 288 11.91 11.86 32.04
N LYS A 289 11.35 12.70 32.91
CA LYS A 289 11.88 14.05 33.20
C LYS A 289 13.04 14.04 34.21
N SER A 290 13.58 12.89 34.58
CA SER A 290 14.76 12.79 35.46
C SER A 290 16.08 12.71 34.70
N ILE A 291 16.03 12.47 33.38
CA ILE A 291 17.22 12.34 32.53
C ILE A 291 18.03 13.64 32.58
N LYS A 292 19.32 13.52 32.90
CA LYS A 292 20.21 14.68 33.01
C LYS A 292 20.36 15.39 31.66
N PRO A 293 20.28 16.74 31.61
CA PRO A 293 20.43 17.51 30.38
C PRO A 293 21.68 17.18 29.57
N GLN A 294 22.81 16.92 30.23
CA GLN A 294 24.08 16.60 29.56
C GLN A 294 24.00 15.30 28.73
N ILE A 295 23.20 14.33 29.18
CA ILE A 295 22.99 13.07 28.45
C ILE A 295 22.16 13.35 27.20
N ILE A 296 21.10 14.14 27.34
CA ILE A 296 20.22 14.54 26.23
C ILE A 296 21.00 15.30 25.17
N GLU A 297 21.79 16.30 25.58
CA GLU A 297 22.62 17.12 24.69
C GLU A 297 23.68 16.28 23.98
N SER A 298 24.34 15.35 24.69
CA SER A 298 25.29 14.43 24.07
C SER A 298 24.62 13.53 23.03
N GLU A 299 23.43 12.98 23.31
CA GLU A 299 22.69 12.17 22.34
C GLU A 299 22.27 13.00 21.11
N ILE A 300 21.79 14.24 21.31
CA ILE A 300 21.47 15.18 20.22
C ILE A 300 22.70 15.43 19.34
N ASP A 301 23.85 15.74 19.94
CA ASP A 301 25.09 16.04 19.22
C ASP A 301 25.57 14.85 18.38
N HIS A 302 25.45 13.63 18.90
CA HIS A 302 25.79 12.43 18.13
C HIS A 302 24.86 12.24 16.93
N ILE A 303 23.55 12.44 17.10
CA ILE A 303 22.60 12.29 15.99
C ILE A 303 22.80 13.37 14.93
N LEU A 304 23.06 14.63 15.34
CA LEU A 304 23.33 15.72 14.40
C LEU A 304 24.62 15.48 13.60
N LYS A 305 25.68 14.95 14.22
CA LYS A 305 26.91 14.57 13.51
C LYS A 305 26.66 13.50 12.46
N ASP A 306 25.85 12.48 12.78
CA ASP A 306 25.48 11.44 11.81
C ASP A 306 24.64 12.03 10.65
N LEU A 307 23.73 12.95 10.93
CA LEU A 307 22.97 13.68 9.90
C LEU A 307 23.86 14.56 9.01
N ASP A 308 24.87 15.22 9.58
CA ASP A 308 25.85 16.01 8.83
C ASP A 308 26.68 15.13 7.88
N LEU A 309 27.00 13.89 8.27
CA LEU A 309 27.64 12.93 7.38
C LEU A 309 26.74 12.57 6.18
N LEU A 310 25.43 12.41 6.40
CA LEU A 310 24.48 12.14 5.31
C LEU A 310 24.40 13.30 4.31
N ILE A 311 24.45 14.54 4.79
CA ILE A 311 24.52 15.72 3.90
C ILE A 311 25.81 15.74 3.08
N ARG A 312 26.93 15.31 3.66
CA ARG A 312 28.22 15.20 2.96
C ARG A 312 28.24 14.10 1.90
N ILE A 313 27.51 13.00 2.11
CA ILE A 313 27.32 11.96 1.09
C ILE A 313 26.57 12.53 -0.13
N GLY A 314 25.58 13.38 0.12
CA GLY A 314 24.93 14.15 -0.93
C GLY A 314 23.78 14.95 -0.37
N THR A 315 23.63 16.21 -0.79
CA THR A 315 22.53 17.05 -0.35
C THR A 315 21.29 16.75 -1.19
N THR A 316 20.19 16.36 -0.53
CA THR A 316 18.89 16.12 -1.15
C THR A 316 17.78 16.83 -0.36
N PRO A 317 16.62 17.13 -0.99
CA PRO A 317 15.49 17.69 -0.27
C PRO A 317 15.05 16.86 0.93
N GLU A 318 15.06 15.54 0.81
CA GLU A 318 14.71 14.61 1.90
C GLU A 318 15.68 14.74 3.07
N ARG A 319 17.00 14.69 2.84
CA ARG A 319 18.01 14.80 3.92
C ARG A 319 17.96 16.17 4.62
N LEU A 320 17.75 17.24 3.85
CA LEU A 320 17.52 18.58 4.40
C LEU A 320 16.25 18.62 5.25
N SER A 321 15.17 17.97 4.80
CA SER A 321 13.91 17.88 5.53
C SER A 321 14.03 17.03 6.80
N ILE A 322 14.87 15.99 6.81
CA ILE A 322 15.20 15.19 8.00
C ILE A 322 15.96 16.05 9.01
N LEU A 323 16.96 16.84 8.60
CA LEU A 323 17.64 17.80 9.47
C LEU A 323 16.68 18.85 10.04
N GLY A 324 15.79 19.38 9.21
CA GLY A 324 14.72 20.28 9.65
C GLY A 324 13.83 19.63 10.72
N SER A 325 13.43 18.38 10.50
CA SER A 325 12.64 17.60 11.45
C SER A 325 13.39 17.31 12.74
N ALA A 326 14.69 17.03 12.67
CA ALA A 326 15.54 16.83 13.85
C ALA A 326 15.54 18.08 14.74
N HIS A 327 15.74 19.26 14.15
CA HIS A 327 15.69 20.52 14.89
C HIS A 327 14.30 20.86 15.46
N LYS A 328 13.20 20.48 14.78
CA LYS A 328 11.86 20.55 15.37
C LYS A 328 11.75 19.70 16.63
N LYS A 329 12.24 18.45 16.58
CA LYS A 329 12.21 17.53 17.74
C LYS A 329 13.10 18.04 18.87
N ILE A 330 14.27 18.60 18.58
CA ILE A 330 15.14 19.24 19.59
C ILE A 330 14.42 20.41 20.26
N ALA A 331 13.71 21.24 19.50
CA ALA A 331 12.90 22.32 20.06
C ALA A 331 11.81 21.79 21.03
N MET A 332 11.16 20.67 20.69
CA MET A 332 10.20 20.00 21.58
C MET A 332 10.86 19.42 22.83
N ILE A 333 12.02 18.77 22.69
CA ILE A 333 12.81 18.25 23.83
C ILE A 333 13.14 19.39 24.79
N TYR A 334 13.67 20.50 24.28
CA TYR A 334 13.99 21.66 25.11
C TYR A 334 12.75 22.29 25.72
N GLU A 335 11.61 22.29 25.02
CA GLU A 335 10.34 22.73 25.58
C GLU A 335 9.86 21.85 26.74
N SER A 336 10.09 20.55 26.68
CA SER A 336 9.59 19.59 27.67
C SER A 336 10.36 19.62 29.01
N PHE A 337 11.66 19.92 28.98
CA PHE A 337 12.54 19.70 30.15
C PHE A 337 13.11 21.00 30.77
N TYR A 338 13.54 21.97 29.96
CA TYR A 338 14.15 23.19 30.50
C TYR A 338 13.08 24.09 31.14
N GLN A 339 13.39 24.79 32.23
CA GLN A 339 12.45 25.72 32.91
C GLN A 339 12.91 27.19 32.89
N THR A 340 14.11 27.47 32.36
CA THR A 340 14.77 28.78 32.48
C THR A 340 14.49 29.71 31.30
N PRO A 341 14.62 31.05 31.42
CA PRO A 341 14.48 31.97 30.28
C PRO A 341 15.43 31.68 29.10
N ALA A 342 16.60 31.10 29.36
CA ALA A 342 17.54 30.62 28.33
C ALA A 342 16.91 29.57 27.38
N LYS A 343 15.93 28.80 27.87
CA LYS A 343 15.12 27.84 27.11
C LYS A 343 14.48 28.45 25.87
N GLN A 344 13.87 29.62 26.00
CA GLN A 344 13.12 30.24 24.90
C GLN A 344 14.07 30.62 23.75
N LYS A 345 15.27 31.09 24.09
CA LYS A 345 16.31 31.39 23.10
C LYS A 345 16.77 30.12 22.37
N LEU A 346 16.98 29.01 23.10
CA LEU A 346 17.39 27.73 22.51
C LEU A 346 16.30 27.13 21.61
N ILE A 347 15.04 27.13 22.04
CA ILE A 347 13.89 26.71 21.23
C ILE A 347 13.84 27.53 19.94
N LYS A 348 13.90 28.86 20.06
CA LYS A 348 13.87 29.75 18.89
C LYS A 348 15.07 29.51 17.96
N ASN A 349 16.27 29.23 18.49
CA ASN A 349 17.44 28.92 17.68
C ASN A 349 17.23 27.64 16.86
N HIS A 350 16.75 26.56 17.48
CA HIS A 350 16.49 25.32 16.75
C HIS A 350 15.33 25.43 15.77
N LEU A 351 14.25 26.14 16.10
CA LEU A 351 13.19 26.45 15.14
C LEU A 351 13.73 27.30 13.96
N THR A 352 14.68 28.20 14.21
CA THR A 352 15.36 28.97 13.14
C THR A 352 16.21 28.07 12.25
N GLN A 353 16.95 27.12 12.82
CA GLN A 353 17.69 26.13 12.04
C GLN A 353 16.76 25.23 11.24
N ALA A 354 15.67 24.75 11.84
CA ALA A 354 14.65 23.97 11.14
C ALA A 354 14.09 24.73 9.93
N LEU A 355 13.71 26.01 10.13
CA LEU A 355 13.26 26.89 9.06
C LEU A 355 14.29 26.98 7.93
N LYS A 356 15.57 27.21 8.27
CA LYS A 356 16.68 27.26 7.29
C LYS A 356 16.77 25.98 6.45
N TYR A 357 16.77 24.80 7.09
CA TYR A 357 16.90 23.53 6.38
C TYR A 357 15.68 23.22 5.51
N TYR A 358 14.46 23.49 5.98
CA TYR A 358 13.28 23.32 5.12
C TYR A 358 13.26 24.31 3.96
N THR A 359 13.73 25.55 4.15
CA THR A 359 13.89 26.50 3.04
C THR A 359 14.92 26.00 2.02
N GLN A 360 16.04 25.45 2.48
CA GLN A 360 17.02 24.81 1.59
C GLN A 360 16.41 23.61 0.86
N ALA A 361 15.58 22.81 1.52
CA ALA A 361 14.88 21.69 0.91
C ALA A 361 13.94 22.17 -0.20
N CYS A 362 13.11 23.20 0.04
CA CYS A 362 12.25 23.80 -0.99
C CYS A 362 13.05 24.28 -2.20
N LYS A 363 14.20 24.93 -1.96
CA LYS A 363 15.08 25.40 -3.04
C LYS A 363 15.69 24.28 -3.88
N ALA A 364 15.84 23.08 -3.31
CA ALA A 364 16.38 21.91 -3.98
C ALA A 364 15.32 21.06 -4.69
N ILE A 365 14.02 21.38 -4.54
CA ILE A 365 12.90 20.68 -5.18
C ILE A 365 12.54 21.41 -6.48
N ASP A 366 12.23 20.65 -7.54
CA ASP A 366 11.60 21.22 -8.74
C ASP A 366 10.25 21.83 -8.33
N PRO A 367 9.99 23.14 -8.55
CA PRO A 367 8.72 23.77 -8.22
C PRO A 367 7.48 23.08 -8.81
N LYS A 368 7.64 22.26 -9.86
CA LYS A 368 6.56 21.45 -10.45
C LYS A 368 6.22 20.19 -9.64
N ASN A 369 7.11 19.71 -8.77
CA ASN A 369 6.88 18.55 -7.93
C ASN A 369 6.21 18.95 -6.61
N LEU A 370 4.91 19.22 -6.68
CA LEU A 370 4.10 19.69 -5.56
C LEU A 370 4.06 18.70 -4.38
N ASN A 371 4.15 17.40 -4.65
CA ASN A 371 4.11 16.36 -3.62
C ASN A 371 5.35 16.42 -2.72
N GLU A 372 6.53 16.56 -3.30
CA GLU A 372 7.78 16.74 -2.54
C GLU A 372 7.82 18.10 -1.84
N LEU A 373 7.26 19.13 -2.47
CA LEU A 373 7.26 20.50 -1.95
C LEU A 373 6.34 20.70 -0.73
N ASN A 374 5.26 19.92 -0.61
CA ASN A 374 4.25 20.07 0.45
C ASN A 374 4.86 19.97 1.85
N TYR A 375 5.64 18.92 2.11
CA TYR A 375 6.20 18.66 3.43
C TYR A 375 7.12 19.80 3.92
N PRO A 376 8.15 20.25 3.19
CA PRO A 376 8.99 21.34 3.65
C PRO A 376 8.24 22.68 3.73
N ILE A 377 7.34 23.01 2.80
CA ILE A 377 6.58 24.28 2.85
C ILE A 377 5.66 24.36 4.07
N THR A 378 4.88 23.31 4.35
CA THR A 378 3.96 23.33 5.50
C THR A 378 4.71 23.45 6.83
N ASN A 379 5.89 22.83 6.93
CA ASN A 379 6.79 23.02 8.07
C ASN A 379 7.35 24.44 8.15
N ILE A 380 7.76 25.04 7.03
CA ILE A 380 8.18 26.45 6.96
C ILE A 380 7.06 27.37 7.48
N LEU A 381 5.84 27.23 6.96
CA LEU A 381 4.70 28.08 7.31
C LEU A 381 4.36 27.97 8.79
N THR A 382 4.36 26.75 9.34
CA THR A 382 4.09 26.50 10.75
C THR A 382 5.18 27.09 11.64
N ILE A 383 6.45 26.81 11.36
CA ILE A 383 7.58 27.32 12.14
C ILE A 383 7.62 28.84 12.09
N HIS A 384 7.43 29.41 10.90
CA HIS A 384 7.35 30.85 10.71
C HIS A 384 6.25 31.47 11.57
N ALA A 385 5.07 30.85 11.64
CA ALA A 385 3.98 31.34 12.49
C ALA A 385 4.38 31.37 13.98
N ILE A 386 5.13 30.36 14.42
CA ILE A 386 5.57 30.21 15.80
C ILE A 386 6.62 31.28 16.18
N ILE A 387 7.58 31.58 15.30
CA ILE A 387 8.74 32.43 15.64
C ILE A 387 8.70 33.86 15.08
N SER A 388 7.81 34.14 14.12
CA SER A 388 7.72 35.42 13.39
C SER A 388 6.36 36.11 13.60
N LYS A 389 6.39 37.45 13.62
CA LYS A 389 5.18 38.30 13.63
C LYS A 389 4.82 38.82 12.23
N VAL A 390 5.63 38.50 11.22
CA VAL A 390 5.48 38.99 9.84
C VAL A 390 4.40 38.18 9.11
N LYS A 391 3.62 38.82 8.22
CA LYS A 391 2.55 38.17 7.44
C LYS A 391 2.98 37.73 6.04
N SER A 392 4.22 38.00 5.67
CA SER A 392 4.84 37.61 4.41
C SER A 392 6.07 36.75 4.65
N ILE A 393 6.36 35.89 3.69
CA ILE A 393 7.54 35.02 3.71
C ILE A 393 8.13 34.89 2.32
N GLN A 394 9.45 34.79 2.26
CA GLN A 394 10.20 34.53 1.03
C GLN A 394 10.61 33.05 1.00
N LEU A 395 10.01 32.27 0.09
CA LEU A 395 10.29 30.84 -0.06
C LEU A 395 11.41 30.54 -1.07
N HIS A 396 11.51 31.36 -2.14
CA HIS A 396 12.52 31.30 -3.20
C HIS A 396 13.15 32.69 -3.43
N GLU A 397 13.90 32.89 -4.54
CA GLU A 397 14.53 34.17 -4.91
C GLU A 397 13.53 35.29 -5.26
N GLU A 398 12.23 35.00 -5.26
CA GLU A 398 11.16 35.96 -5.50
C GLU A 398 10.95 36.95 -4.35
N LYS A 399 10.16 38.00 -4.61
CA LYS A 399 9.70 38.93 -3.57
C LYS A 399 8.88 38.19 -2.48
N PRO A 400 8.91 38.64 -1.22
CA PRO A 400 8.09 38.05 -0.15
C PRO A 400 6.61 37.99 -0.55
N LYS A 401 6.02 36.79 -0.51
CA LYS A 401 4.60 36.57 -0.79
C LYS A 401 3.78 36.66 0.50
N LEU A 402 2.52 37.10 0.37
CA LEU A 402 1.57 37.07 1.48
C LEU A 402 1.22 35.61 1.80
N ILE A 403 1.25 35.24 3.08
CA ILE A 403 1.02 33.85 3.51
C ILE A 403 -0.36 33.33 3.07
N LYS A 404 -1.38 34.20 3.07
CA LYS A 404 -2.73 33.84 2.56
C LYS A 404 -2.71 33.43 1.09
N ASN A 405 -1.91 34.10 0.25
CA ASN A 405 -1.80 33.75 -1.17
C ASN A 405 -1.08 32.42 -1.35
N ILE A 406 -0.07 32.13 -0.52
CA ILE A 406 0.63 30.84 -0.53
C ILE A 406 -0.36 29.70 -0.24
N PHE A 407 -1.22 29.83 0.77
CA PHE A 407 -2.25 28.82 1.05
C PHE A 407 -3.22 28.60 -0.11
N LEU A 408 -3.67 29.69 -0.75
CA LEU A 408 -4.57 29.61 -1.90
C LEU A 408 -3.90 28.96 -3.12
N GLU A 409 -2.66 29.33 -3.42
CA GLU A 409 -1.85 28.74 -4.50
C GLU A 409 -1.70 27.23 -4.29
N ILE A 410 -1.21 26.79 -3.13
CA ILE A 410 -0.95 25.37 -2.85
C ILE A 410 -2.25 24.55 -2.86
N LYS A 411 -3.33 25.05 -2.25
CA LYS A 411 -4.63 24.36 -2.27
C LYS A 411 -5.16 24.21 -3.69
N ARG A 412 -5.10 25.29 -4.48
CA ARG A 412 -5.53 25.26 -5.88
C ARG A 412 -4.70 24.27 -6.70
N ASP A 413 -3.39 24.28 -6.52
CA ASP A 413 -2.48 23.45 -7.31
C ASP A 413 -2.65 21.96 -6.96
N LEU A 414 -2.91 21.62 -5.68
CA LEU A 414 -3.28 20.26 -5.26
C LEU A 414 -4.66 19.82 -5.75
N MET A 415 -5.65 20.72 -5.79
CA MET A 415 -6.98 20.40 -6.32
C MET A 415 -6.95 20.22 -7.85
N ASN A 416 -6.02 20.88 -8.53
CA ASN A 416 -5.88 20.83 -9.99
C ASN A 416 -4.96 19.70 -10.47
N SER A 417 -4.22 19.02 -9.59
CA SER A 417 -3.47 17.82 -9.96
C SER A 417 -4.44 16.67 -10.21
N THR A 418 -4.97 16.62 -11.42
CA THR A 418 -5.91 15.63 -11.95
C THR A 418 -5.23 14.27 -12.20
N GLU A 419 -4.78 13.59 -11.15
CA GLU A 419 -4.69 12.14 -11.17
C GLU A 419 -5.96 11.59 -10.51
N GLN A 420 -6.75 10.84 -11.28
CA GLN A 420 -8.12 10.40 -10.99
C GLN A 420 -8.28 9.40 -9.83
N ASN A 421 -7.36 9.36 -8.87
CA ASN A 421 -7.54 8.61 -7.63
C ASN A 421 -7.33 9.55 -6.46
N ILE A 422 -8.35 9.66 -5.60
CA ILE A 422 -8.23 10.28 -4.28
C ILE A 422 -7.24 9.41 -3.50
N ASP A 423 -5.95 9.74 -3.62
CA ASP A 423 -4.85 8.98 -3.03
C ASP A 423 -4.67 9.42 -1.57
N PHE A 424 -4.34 8.47 -0.70
CA PHE A 424 -3.98 8.68 0.70
C PHE A 424 -3.05 9.88 0.89
N TRP A 425 -2.09 10.04 -0.02
CA TRP A 425 -1.11 11.12 0.04
C TRP A 425 -1.68 12.51 -0.25
N GLN A 426 -2.69 12.62 -1.11
CA GLN A 426 -3.35 13.90 -1.40
C GLN A 426 -4.08 14.43 -0.16
N ASP A 427 -4.86 13.57 0.51
CA ASP A 427 -5.56 13.94 1.74
C ASP A 427 -4.57 14.32 2.84
N VAL A 428 -3.53 13.52 3.04
CA VAL A 428 -2.49 13.80 4.03
C VAL A 428 -1.77 15.12 3.73
N ASN A 429 -1.53 15.42 2.46
CA ASN A 429 -0.92 16.67 2.01
C ASN A 429 -1.83 17.88 2.28
N LEU A 430 -3.13 17.76 2.01
CA LEU A 430 -4.10 18.79 2.33
C LEU A 430 -4.23 19.01 3.83
N VAL A 431 -4.19 17.93 4.63
CA VAL A 431 -4.20 18.03 6.08
C VAL A 431 -2.98 18.78 6.61
N ASN A 432 -1.77 18.51 6.14
CA ASN A 432 -0.57 19.25 6.60
C ASN A 432 -0.73 20.77 6.33
N ILE A 433 -1.38 21.14 5.21
CA ILE A 433 -1.66 22.53 4.87
C ILE A 433 -2.66 23.12 5.86
N LEU A 434 -3.81 22.48 6.05
CA LEU A 434 -4.85 22.93 6.98
C LEU A 434 -4.31 23.07 8.41
N GLN A 435 -3.47 22.13 8.86
CA GLN A 435 -2.79 22.18 10.15
C GLN A 435 -1.90 23.41 10.29
N SER A 436 -1.16 23.78 9.24
CA SER A 436 -0.36 25.00 9.24
C SER A 436 -1.23 26.28 9.15
N GLU A 437 -2.37 26.22 8.46
CA GLU A 437 -3.32 27.32 8.31
C GLU A 437 -4.02 27.68 9.63
N LEU A 438 -4.21 26.72 10.54
CA LEU A 438 -4.74 26.97 11.89
C LEU A 438 -3.99 28.09 12.63
N PHE A 439 -2.69 28.26 12.38
CA PHE A 439 -1.88 29.33 13.01
C PHE A 439 -2.12 30.72 12.41
N TYR A 440 -2.79 30.80 11.27
CA TYR A 440 -3.10 32.02 10.54
C TYR A 440 -4.60 32.32 10.49
N ALA A 441 -5.44 31.35 10.84
CA ALA A 441 -6.89 31.43 10.85
C ALA A 441 -7.43 32.42 11.90
N SER A 442 -8.56 33.04 11.57
CA SER A 442 -9.39 33.79 12.51
C SER A 442 -10.21 32.85 13.39
N GLU A 443 -10.74 33.37 14.51
CA GLU A 443 -11.55 32.58 15.46
C GLU A 443 -12.75 31.89 14.78
N LYS A 444 -13.32 32.51 13.74
CA LYS A 444 -14.49 31.99 13.00
C LYS A 444 -14.14 30.84 12.05
N GLU A 445 -12.86 30.71 11.67
CA GLU A 445 -12.40 29.71 10.69
C GLU A 445 -11.92 28.42 11.37
N LEU A 446 -11.58 28.47 12.66
CA LEU A 446 -10.94 27.36 13.39
C LEU A 446 -11.78 26.06 13.37
N ASP A 447 -13.08 26.15 13.68
CA ASP A 447 -13.95 24.96 13.74
C ASP A 447 -14.18 24.32 12.37
N SER A 448 -14.26 25.14 11.31
CA SER A 448 -14.36 24.66 9.93
C SER A 448 -13.09 23.91 9.52
N ILE A 449 -11.92 24.52 9.76
CA ILE A 449 -10.62 23.90 9.42
C ILE A 449 -10.43 22.60 10.21
N LYS A 450 -10.77 22.58 11.50
CA LYS A 450 -10.74 21.36 12.32
C LYS A 450 -11.59 20.25 11.69
N SER A 451 -12.82 20.56 11.33
CA SER A 451 -13.77 19.59 10.75
C SER A 451 -13.24 19.00 9.43
N ASP A 452 -12.62 19.83 8.58
CA ASP A 452 -11.98 19.36 7.36
C ASP A 452 -10.79 18.44 7.63
N ILE A 453 -9.94 18.77 8.61
CA ILE A 453 -8.81 17.91 8.98
C ILE A 453 -9.30 16.52 9.43
N VAL A 454 -10.32 16.48 10.28
CA VAL A 454 -10.88 15.23 10.81
C VAL A 454 -11.46 14.38 9.69
N ARG A 455 -12.22 15.01 8.78
CA ARG A 455 -12.79 14.34 7.60
C ARG A 455 -11.69 13.74 6.71
N LEU A 456 -10.66 14.52 6.39
CA LEU A 456 -9.57 14.08 5.52
C LEU A 456 -8.72 12.99 6.14
N TYR A 457 -8.39 13.07 7.44
CA TYR A 457 -7.69 11.96 8.09
C TYR A 457 -8.55 10.70 8.19
N SER A 458 -9.85 10.85 8.49
CA SER A 458 -10.78 9.72 8.52
C SER A 458 -10.84 9.03 7.16
N HIS A 459 -10.83 9.78 6.07
CA HIS A 459 -10.76 9.24 4.72
C HIS A 459 -9.39 8.63 4.40
N ALA A 460 -8.29 9.35 4.63
CA ALA A 460 -6.95 8.82 4.36
C ALA A 460 -6.70 7.49 5.11
N TRP A 461 -7.04 7.43 6.39
CA TRP A 461 -6.80 6.24 7.20
C TRP A 461 -7.70 5.05 6.86
N THR A 462 -8.78 5.24 6.09
CA THR A 462 -9.54 4.12 5.54
C THR A 462 -8.90 3.51 4.31
N LEU A 463 -8.13 4.29 3.54
CA LEU A 463 -7.50 3.86 2.29
C LEU A 463 -6.17 3.13 2.52
N SER A 464 -5.26 3.72 3.28
CA SER A 464 -3.90 3.18 3.46
C SER A 464 -3.17 3.79 4.67
N GLY A 465 -1.91 3.40 4.84
CA GLY A 465 -0.95 4.04 5.73
C GLY A 465 -0.44 3.12 6.84
N THR A 466 0.88 3.10 7.02
CA THR A 466 1.54 2.28 8.04
C THR A 466 1.33 2.84 9.45
N TYR A 467 1.53 2.01 10.47
CA TYR A 467 1.49 2.42 11.88
C TYR A 467 2.46 3.58 12.16
N ARG A 468 3.66 3.51 11.59
CA ARG A 468 4.65 4.59 11.65
C ARG A 468 4.14 5.90 11.06
N GLN A 469 3.50 5.86 9.90
CA GLN A 469 2.98 7.06 9.24
C GLN A 469 1.89 7.72 10.08
N LYS A 470 0.92 6.95 10.57
CA LYS A 470 -0.14 7.45 11.47
C LYS A 470 0.45 8.07 12.74
N GLN A 471 1.41 7.37 13.36
CA GLN A 471 2.11 7.86 14.55
C GLN A 471 2.88 9.17 14.29
N THR A 472 3.53 9.30 13.13
CA THR A 472 4.23 10.53 12.72
C THR A 472 3.27 11.73 12.59
N LYS A 473 2.00 11.49 12.21
CA LYS A 473 0.99 12.56 12.15
C LYS A 473 0.53 13.02 13.53
N LEU A 474 0.39 12.10 14.49
CA LEU A 474 0.11 12.47 15.88
C LEU A 474 1.26 13.28 16.49
N GLU A 475 2.51 12.91 16.21
CA GLU A 475 3.69 13.67 16.64
C GLU A 475 3.74 15.08 16.04
N HIS A 476 3.25 15.25 14.80
CA HIS A 476 3.13 16.58 14.22
C HIS A 476 2.15 17.45 15.02
N LEU A 477 1.04 16.89 15.51
CA LEU A 477 0.10 17.62 16.38
C LEU A 477 0.73 18.00 17.72
N ASP A 478 1.53 17.12 18.31
CA ASP A 478 2.26 17.43 19.54
C ASP A 478 3.22 18.62 19.32
N PHE A 479 3.85 18.70 18.13
CA PHE A 479 4.62 19.88 17.72
C PHE A 479 3.76 21.14 17.58
N LEU A 480 2.56 21.06 16.99
CA LEU A 480 1.66 22.22 16.90
C LEU A 480 1.26 22.72 18.29
N GLN A 481 0.92 21.82 19.20
CA GLN A 481 0.59 22.17 20.59
C GLN A 481 1.76 22.85 21.30
N MET A 482 2.98 22.34 21.10
CA MET A 482 4.20 23.01 21.58
C MET A 482 4.34 24.41 20.97
N GLY A 483 4.07 24.57 19.67
CA GLY A 483 4.04 25.85 18.98
C GLY A 483 3.11 26.87 19.65
N VAL A 484 1.89 26.47 20.03
CA VAL A 484 0.92 27.34 20.73
C VAL A 484 1.42 27.79 22.10
N ARG A 485 2.17 26.95 22.81
CA ARG A 485 2.73 27.31 24.12
C ARG A 485 3.79 28.41 23.97
N VAL A 486 4.66 28.31 22.96
CA VAL A 486 5.81 29.22 22.81
C VAL A 486 5.55 30.47 21.97
N ILE A 487 4.56 30.45 21.06
CA ILE A 487 4.28 31.58 20.16
C ILE A 487 3.97 32.87 20.94
N GLU A 488 4.42 34.03 20.47
CA GLU A 488 4.11 35.32 21.13
C GLU A 488 2.80 35.93 20.60
N ARG A 489 1.65 35.41 21.06
CA ARG A 489 0.28 35.85 20.67
C ARG A 489 -0.62 36.10 21.89
N PRO A 490 -1.73 36.84 21.75
CA PRO A 490 -2.69 37.08 22.84
C PRO A 490 -3.21 35.78 23.46
N ALA A 491 -3.38 35.77 24.79
CA ALA A 491 -3.78 34.59 25.56
C ALA A 491 -5.11 33.97 25.10
N LYS A 492 -6.09 34.81 24.72
CA LYS A 492 -7.38 34.34 24.20
C LYS A 492 -7.22 33.49 22.94
N TRP A 493 -6.44 33.98 21.97
CA TRP A 493 -6.16 33.27 20.71
C TRP A 493 -5.41 31.96 20.97
N LYS A 494 -4.41 31.98 21.85
CA LYS A 494 -3.68 30.76 22.24
C LYS A 494 -4.61 29.70 22.84
N LYS A 495 -5.52 30.11 23.73
CA LYS A 495 -6.47 29.21 24.38
C LYS A 495 -7.37 28.53 23.34
N GLN A 496 -7.96 29.30 22.44
CA GLN A 496 -8.84 28.77 21.39
C GLN A 496 -8.12 27.77 20.48
N LEU A 497 -6.93 28.12 19.97
CA LEU A 497 -6.16 27.21 19.13
C LEU A 497 -5.70 25.96 19.89
N LYS A 498 -5.33 26.11 21.18
CA LYS A 498 -4.99 24.99 22.05
C LYS A 498 -6.18 24.02 22.16
N ASP A 499 -7.37 24.52 22.47
CA ASP A 499 -8.58 23.71 22.63
C ASP A 499 -8.90 22.94 21.33
N VAL A 500 -8.74 23.57 20.16
CA VAL A 500 -8.90 22.94 18.84
C VAL A 500 -7.89 21.82 18.61
N LEU A 501 -6.60 22.05 18.90
CA LEU A 501 -5.55 21.06 18.70
C LEU A 501 -5.65 19.88 19.70
N GLU A 502 -6.11 20.12 20.92
CA GLU A 502 -6.37 19.06 21.91
C GLU A 502 -7.55 18.20 21.47
N ALA A 503 -8.66 18.82 21.03
CA ALA A 503 -9.80 18.09 20.49
C ALA A 503 -9.42 17.27 19.24
N LEU A 504 -8.65 17.87 18.32
CA LEU A 504 -8.16 17.19 17.13
C LEU A 504 -7.27 15.99 17.49
N SER A 505 -6.37 16.15 18.45
CA SER A 505 -5.51 15.07 18.93
C SER A 505 -6.31 13.92 19.56
N ALA A 506 -7.36 14.23 20.33
CA ALA A 506 -8.24 13.22 20.93
C ALA A 506 -9.00 12.43 19.87
N GLU A 507 -9.64 13.10 18.91
CA GLU A 507 -10.40 12.46 17.82
C GLU A 507 -9.51 11.55 16.97
N LEU A 508 -8.30 12.01 16.65
CA LEU A 508 -7.35 11.25 15.83
C LEU A 508 -6.70 10.07 16.57
N ARG A 509 -6.59 10.13 17.90
CA ARG A 509 -6.13 8.98 18.69
C ARG A 509 -7.19 7.89 18.81
N ILE A 510 -8.48 8.24 18.72
CA ILE A 510 -9.59 7.27 18.68
C ILE A 510 -9.64 6.55 17.32
N LEU A 511 -9.34 7.29 16.26
CA LEU A 511 -9.32 6.78 14.89
C LEU A 511 -8.05 5.95 14.54
N LYS A 512 -6.99 6.01 15.36
CA LYS A 512 -5.77 5.22 15.22
C LYS A 512 -5.96 3.81 15.78
#